data_AF-A0A5Q0CBK1-F1
#
_entry.id   AF-A0A5Q0CBK1-F1
#
_cell.length_a   1.000
_cell.length_b   1.000
_cell.length_c   1.000
_cell.angle_alpha   90.00
_cell.angle_beta   90.00
_cell.angle_gamma   90.00
#
_symmetry.space_group_name_H-M   'P 1'
#
loop_
_entity.id
_entity.type
_entity.pdbx_description
1 polymer ?
#
loop_
_entity_poly.entity_id
_entity_poly.type
_entity_poly.pdbx_seq_one_letter_code
_entity_poly.pdbx_strand_id
1 'polypeptide(L)' 'MNHPALTSTDLKKLSVAVQNWYRHYHLPLDETISSHVCAAAIAIYQDGAISIDDISRLLIARVPPGQVSAKMPQTLQ' A
#
# COMPACT_ATOMS: atom_id res chain seq x y z
N MET A 1 -16.68 12.45 -8.20
CA MET A 1 -16.21 12.44 -6.81
C MET A 1 -14.98 13.35 -6.76
N ASN A 2 -15.05 14.48 -6.06
CA ASN A 2 -13.88 15.34 -5.83
C ASN A 2 -13.13 14.76 -4.64
N HIS A 3 -12.17 13.87 -4.88
CA HIS A 3 -11.28 13.44 -3.80
C HIS A 3 -10.42 14.64 -3.39
N PRO A 4 -10.47 15.08 -2.12
CA PRO A 4 -9.59 16.15 -1.67
C PRO A 4 -8.14 15.73 -1.89
N ALA A 5 -7.30 16.67 -2.31
CA ALA A 5 -5.87 16.44 -2.44
C ALA A 5 -5.32 15.88 -1.12
N LEU A 6 -4.47 14.85 -1.20
CA LEU A 6 -3.85 14.24 -0.02
C LEU A 6 -3.07 15.30 0.75
N THR A 7 -3.41 15.49 2.02
CA THR A 7 -2.65 16.40 2.88
C THR A 7 -1.36 15.73 3.35
N SER A 8 -0.40 16.52 3.86
CA SER A 8 0.82 15.96 4.49
C SER A 8 0.49 14.99 5.63
N THR A 9 -0.60 15.23 6.36
CA THR A 9 -1.08 14.34 7.43
C THR A 9 -1.57 13.01 6.86
N ASP A 10 -2.29 13.02 5.74
CA ASP A 10 -2.80 11.81 5.10
C ASP A 10 -1.64 10.98 4.52
N LEU A 11 -0.67 11.63 3.88
CA LEU A 11 0.54 10.97 3.39
C LEU A 11 1.32 10.29 4.52
N LYS A 12 1.41 10.90 5.71
CA LYS A 12 2.02 10.26 6.89
C LYS A 12 1.25 9.01 7.32
N LYS A 13 -0.08 9.06 7.36
CA LYS A 13 -0.90 7.88 7.72
C LYS A 13 -0.71 6.75 6.71
N LEU A 14 -0.73 7.06 5.43
CA LEU A 14 -0.51 6.10 4.35
C LEU A 14 0.88 5.47 4.45
N SER A 15 1.92 6.27 4.69
CA SER A 15 3.29 5.77 4.87
C SER A 15 3.39 4.80 6.06
N VAL A 16 2.76 5.12 7.19
CA VAL A 16 2.75 4.21 8.37
C VAL A 16 1.99 2.93 8.06
N ALA A 17 0.87 3.00 7.33
CA ALA A 17 0.12 1.80 6.95
C ALA A 17 0.93 0.87 6.03
N VAL A 18 1.66 1.44 5.05
CA VAL A 18 2.57 0.69 4.18
C VAL A 18 3.71 0.04 4.99
N GLN A 19 4.29 0.76 5.95
CA GLN A 19 5.31 0.20 6.84
C GLN A 19 4.78 -0.96 7.71
N ASN A 20 3.54 -0.85 8.21
CA ASN A 20 2.89 -1.93 8.94
C ASN A 20 2.67 -3.17 8.06
N TRP A 21 2.31 -2.96 6.79
CA TRP A 21 2.18 -4.04 5.81
C TRP A 21 3.52 -4.77 5.60
N TYR A 22 4.61 -4.02 5.38
CA TYR A 22 5.96 -4.60 5.26
C TYR A 22 6.35 -5.41 6.50
N ARG A 23 6.07 -4.86 7.69
CA ARG A 23 6.37 -5.51 8.97
C ARG A 23 5.53 -6.77 9.19
N HIS A 24 4.28 -6.80 8.74
CA HIS A 24 3.42 -7.97 8.83
C HIS A 24 3.96 -9.14 8.00
N TYR A 25 4.46 -8.86 6.79
CA TYR A 25 4.99 -9.88 5.88
C TYR A 25 6.49 -10.12 6.01
N HIS A 26 7.19 -9.40 6.91
CA HIS A 26 8.63 -9.50 7.13
C HIS A 26 9.46 -9.38 5.83
N LEU A 27 9.06 -8.47 4.94
CA LEU A 27 9.70 -8.30 3.64
C LEU A 27 10.83 -7.26 3.71
N PRO A 28 11.90 -7.44 2.92
CA PRO A 28 12.86 -6.36 2.70
C PRO A 28 12.18 -5.18 1.99
N LEU A 29 12.65 -3.96 2.26
CA LEU A 29 12.22 -2.81 1.47
C LEU A 29 12.58 -3.02 0.00
N ASP A 30 11.60 -2.79 -0.86
CA ASP A 30 11.72 -2.88 -2.30
C ASP A 30 10.91 -1.74 -2.91
N GLU A 31 11.51 -1.01 -3.85
CA GLU A 31 10.90 0.19 -4.44
C GLU A 31 9.67 -0.15 -5.29
N THR A 32 9.68 -1.29 -5.98
CA THR A 32 8.59 -1.75 -6.84
C THR A 32 7.38 -2.16 -5.99
N ILE A 33 7.61 -2.94 -4.94
CA ILE A 33 6.58 -3.33 -3.97
C ILE A 33 6.06 -2.08 -3.26
N SER A 34 6.95 -1.17 -2.85
CA SER A 34 6.56 0.07 -2.15
C SER A 34 5.62 0.90 -3.02
N SER A 35 5.93 1.05 -4.30
CA SER A 35 5.11 1.80 -5.26
C SER A 35 3.71 1.18 -5.40
N HIS A 36 3.63 -0.14 -5.49
CA HIS A 36 2.36 -0.85 -5.62
C HIS A 36 1.51 -0.76 -4.34
N VAL A 37 2.13 -1.01 -3.18
CA VAL A 37 1.45 -0.99 -1.88
C VAL A 37 1.02 0.45 -1.52
N CYS A 38 1.82 1.46 -1.85
CA CYS A 38 1.42 2.87 -1.73
C CYS A 38 0.21 3.21 -2.61
N ALA A 39 0.18 2.77 -3.87
CA ALA A 39 -0.97 3.00 -4.75
C ALA A 39 -2.24 2.35 -4.20
N ALA A 40 -2.14 1.13 -3.69
CA ALA A 40 -3.25 0.44 -3.04
C ALA A 40 -3.71 1.15 -1.76
N ALA A 41 -2.79 1.69 -0.96
CA ALA A 41 -3.11 2.45 0.25
C ALA A 41 -3.90 3.72 -0.09
N ILE A 42 -3.51 4.43 -1.16
CA ILE A 42 -4.22 5.61 -1.65
C ILE A 42 -5.63 5.22 -2.11
N ALA A 43 -5.78 4.12 -2.86
CA ALA A 43 -7.09 3.65 -3.30
C ALA A 43 -8.01 3.31 -2.11
N ILE A 44 -7.48 2.63 -1.08
CA ILE A 44 -8.20 2.33 0.16
C ILE A 44 -8.63 3.61 0.89
N TYR A 45 -7.76 4.62 0.95
CA TYR A 45 -8.10 5.92 1.54
C TYR A 45 -9.20 6.64 0.76
N GLN A 46 -9.12 6.62 -0.56
CA GLN A 46 -10.13 7.18 -1.46
C GLN A 46 -11.47 6.46 -1.40
N ASP A 47 -11.48 5.19 -1.00
CA ASP A 47 -12.68 4.36 -0.74
C ASP A 47 -13.34 4.69 0.62
N GLY A 48 -12.69 5.49 1.47
CA GLY A 48 -13.25 6.02 2.71
C GLY A 48 -12.53 5.58 3.99
N ALA A 49 -11.51 4.74 3.91
CA ALA A 49 -10.74 4.34 5.10
C ALA A 49 -9.71 5.40 5.50
N ILE A 50 -9.92 6.07 6.63
CA ILE A 50 -9.08 7.21 7.07
C ILE A 50 -8.11 6.89 8.22
N SER A 51 -8.27 5.73 8.86
CA SER A 51 -7.48 5.30 10.01
C SER A 51 -6.30 4.44 9.57
N ILE A 52 -5.16 4.62 10.23
CA ILE A 52 -3.94 3.82 9.94
C ILE A 52 -4.22 2.32 10.11
N ASP A 53 -4.95 1.93 11.17
CA ASP A 53 -5.28 0.52 11.44
C ASP A 53 -6.15 -0.08 10.35
N ASP A 54 -7.24 0.61 9.95
CA ASP A 54 -8.12 0.16 8.86
C ASP A 54 -7.36 0.02 7.54
N ILE A 55 -6.58 1.04 7.17
CA ILE A 55 -5.78 1.01 5.94
C ILE A 55 -4.78 -0.16 5.99
N SER A 56 -4.11 -0.37 7.14
CA SER A 56 -3.15 -1.47 7.31
C SER A 56 -3.83 -2.84 7.17
N ARG A 57 -4.98 -3.05 7.84
CA ARG A 57 -5.75 -4.29 7.76
C ARG A 57 -6.23 -4.56 6.33
N LEU A 58 -6.74 -3.54 5.65
CA LEU A 58 -7.22 -3.66 4.28
C LEU A 58 -6.08 -3.91 3.30
N LEU A 59 -4.91 -3.29 3.48
CA LEU A 59 -3.71 -3.60 2.71
C LEU A 59 -3.29 -5.06 2.89
N ILE A 60 -3.24 -5.54 4.14
CA ILE A 60 -2.85 -6.92 4.44
C ILE A 60 -3.83 -7.91 3.79
N ALA A 61 -5.14 -7.63 3.87
CA ALA A 61 -6.17 -8.49 3.30
C ALA A 61 -6.23 -8.46 1.76
N ARG A 62 -6.04 -7.30 1.13
CA ARG A 62 -6.25 -7.11 -0.31
C ARG A 62 -4.98 -7.25 -1.14
N VAL A 63 -3.80 -7.05 -0.53
CA VAL A 63 -2.51 -7.00 -1.22
C VAL A 63 -1.53 -7.96 -0.57
N PRO A 64 -1.64 -9.28 -0.77
CA PRO A 64 -0.63 -10.21 -0.29
C PRO A 64 0.65 -10.13 -1.15
N PRO A 65 1.85 -10.42 -0.58
CA PRO A 65 3.13 -10.29 -1.27
C PRO A 65 3.24 -11.10 -2.58
N GLY A 66 2.59 -12.26 -2.63
CA GLY A 66 2.55 -13.07 -3.85
C GLY A 66 1.92 -12.34 -5.05
N GLN A 67 0.98 -11.42 -4.82
CA GLN A 67 0.32 -10.67 -5.90
C GLN A 67 1.18 -9.50 -6.41
N VAL A 68 1.98 -8.86 -5.55
CA VAL A 68 2.89 -7.79 -5.96
C VAL A 68 4.13 -8.33 -6.67
N SER A 69 4.57 -9.55 -6.34
CA SER A 69 5.69 -10.23 -6.98
C SER A 69 5.31 -10.93 -8.30
N ALA A 70 4.14 -11.58 -8.37
CA ALA A 70 3.69 -12.32 -9.56
C ALA A 70 3.32 -11.45 -10.78
N LYS A 71 3.21 -10.13 -10.59
CA LYS A 71 2.89 -9.18 -11.66
C LYS A 71 4.12 -8.66 -12.43
N MET A 72 5.29 -9.28 -12.21
CA MET A 72 6.46 -9.15 -13.09
C MET A 72 6.44 -10.29 -14.12
N PRO A 73 6.18 -10.04 -15.42
CA PRO A 73 6.68 -10.93 -16.44
C PRO A 73 8.21 -10.89 -16.37
N GLN A 74 8.85 -12.04 -16.17
CA GLN A 74 10.27 -12.20 -16.42
C GLN A 74 10.53 -11.93 -17.91
N THR A 75 10.78 -10.69 -18.31
CA THR A 75 11.45 -10.44 -19.59
C THR A 75 12.95 -10.64 -19.36
N LEU A 76 13.36 -11.90 -19.44
CA LEU A 76 14.72 -12.28 -19.75
C LEU A 76 14.91 -12.05 -21.26
N GLN A 77 15.57 -10.94 -21.61
CA GLN A 77 16.18 -10.70 -22.92
C GLN A 77 17.56 -10.12 -22.66
#